data_AF-A0A2R6GY10-F1
#
_entry.id   AF-A0A2R6GY10-F1
#
_cell.length_a   1.000
_cell.length_b   1.000
_cell.length_c   1.000
_cell.angle_alpha   90.00
_cell.angle_beta   90.00
_cell.angle_gamma   90.00
#
_symmetry.space_group_name_H-M   'P 1'
#
loop_
_entity.id
_entity.type
_entity.pdbx_description
1 polymer ?
#
loop_
_entity_poly.entity_id
_entity_poly.type
_entity_poly.pdbx_seq_one_letter_code
_entity_poly.pdbx_strand_id
1 'polypeptide(L)' 'MVKTIRVSEAYHEWLSAHKREDETMEETLRRMTRGPHPEDVAGLLSEGEADEAKEAVERLREREESRFGDARTAFDSE' A
#
# COMPACT_ATOMS: atom_id res chain seq x y z
N MET A 1 12.71 0.28 -4.96
CA MET A 1 12.24 1.67 -5.11
C MET A 1 11.59 2.06 -3.79
N VAL A 2 12.11 3.05 -3.06
CA VAL A 2 11.57 3.44 -1.74
C VAL A 2 10.48 4.50 -1.94
N LYS A 3 9.35 4.37 -1.25
CA LYS A 3 8.29 5.39 -1.22
C LYS A 3 8.27 6.03 0.17
N THR A 4 8.34 7.36 0.20
CA THR A 4 8.30 8.12 1.45
C THR A 4 6.87 8.55 1.74
N ILE A 5 6.38 8.25 2.94
CA ILE A 5 5.10 8.75 3.46
C ILE A 5 5.35 9.81 4.53
N ARG A 6 4.47 10.81 4.62
CA ARG A 6 4.47 11.75 5.74
C ARG A 6 3.47 11.27 6.78
N VAL A 7 3.88 11.29 8.04
CA VAL A 7 3.06 10.88 9.18
C VAL A 7 3.15 11.92 10.28
N SER A 8 2.18 11.92 11.20
CA SER A 8 2.27 12.74 12.40
C SER A 8 3.40 12.23 13.30
N GLU A 9 3.95 13.13 14.11
CA GLU A 9 4.99 12.78 15.08
C GLU A 9 4.51 11.73 16.09
N ALA A 10 3.28 11.87 16.60
CA ALA A 10 2.65 10.88 17.46
C ALA A 10 2.56 9.49 16.81
N TYR A 11 2.29 9.42 15.51
CA TYR A 11 2.26 8.14 14.79
C TYR A 11 3.66 7.56 14.60
N HIS A 12 4.66 8.40 14.32
CA HIS A 12 6.05 7.98 14.23
C HIS A 12 6.58 7.43 15.57
N GLU A 13 6.28 8.09 16.69
CA GLU A 13 6.63 7.61 18.03
C GLU A 13 5.95 6.28 18.34
N TRP A 14 4.65 6.17 18.02
CA TRP A 14 3.91 4.94 18.19
C TRP A 14 4.51 3.79 17.38
N LEU A 15 4.89 4.02 16.12
CA LEU A 15 5.59 3.03 15.29
C LEU A 15 6.95 2.65 15.90
N SER A 16 7.72 3.64 16.36
CA SER A 16 9.04 3.44 16.96
C SER A 16 8.94 2.59 18.24
N ALA A 17 7.90 2.77 19.05
CA ALA A 17 7.66 1.96 20.25
C ALA A 17 7.31 0.49 19.94
N HIS A 18 6.75 0.22 18.75
CA HIS A 18 6.41 -1.13 18.30
C HIS A 18 7.51 -1.82 17.50
N LYS A 19 8.56 -1.07 17.12
CA LYS A 19 9.71 -1.58 16.37
C LYS A 19 10.57 -2.48 17.26
N ARG A 20 10.92 -3.67 16.76
CA ARG A 20 11.89 -4.55 17.42
C ARG A 20 13.33 -4.10 17.14
N GLU A 21 14.28 -4.52 17.96
CA GLU A 21 15.70 -4.12 17.81
C GLU A 21 16.25 -4.49 16.42
N ASP A 22 15.92 -5.69 15.93
CA ASP A 22 16.40 -6.24 14.66
C ASP A 22 15.52 -5.90 13.44
N GLU A 23 14.44 -5.12 13.61
CA GLU A 23 13.54 -4.73 12.51
C GLU A 23 13.87 -3.34 11.98
N THR A 24 13.61 -3.09 10.70
CA THR A 24 13.50 -1.77 10.10
C THR A 24 12.08 -1.20 10.31
N MET A 25 11.92 0.11 10.09
CA MET A 25 10.59 0.75 10.16
C MET A 25 9.60 0.15 9.15
N GLU A 26 10.09 -0.25 7.97
CA GLU A 26 9.29 -0.92 6.94
C GLU A 26 8.81 -2.30 7.41
N GLU A 27 9.71 -3.10 8.00
CA GLU A 27 9.37 -4.43 8.53
C GLU A 27 8.36 -4.33 9.68
N THR A 28 8.50 -3.34 10.57
CA THR A 28 7.51 -3.05 11.61
C THR A 28 6.15 -2.73 11.01
N LEU A 29 6.07 -1.82 10.03
CA LEU A 29 4.83 -1.47 9.33
C LEU A 29 4.19 -2.69 8.66
N ARG A 30 4.99 -3.52 7.98
CA ARG A 30 4.52 -4.75 7.32
C ARG A 30 3.95 -5.76 8.32
N ARG A 31 4.65 -5.99 9.43
CA ARG A 31 4.18 -6.88 10.51
C ARG A 31 2.86 -6.39 11.10
N MET A 32 2.74 -5.08 11.33
CA MET A 32 1.52 -4.49 11.92
C MET A 32 0.33 -4.52 10.94
N THR A 33 0.58 -4.39 9.64
CA THR A 33 -0.44 -4.48 8.59
C THR A 33 -0.72 -5.91 8.12
N ARG A 34 -0.01 -6.90 8.68
CA ARG A 34 -0.10 -8.34 8.31
C ARG A 34 0.22 -8.60 6.83
N GLY A 35 1.13 -7.81 6.25
CA GLY A 35 1.63 -8.05 4.89
C GLY A 35 2.60 -9.24 4.85
N PRO A 36 2.50 -10.17 3.87
CA PRO A 36 3.37 -11.36 3.76
C PRO A 36 4.79 -10.99 3.33
N HIS A 37 5.85 -11.40 4.03
CA HIS A 37 7.22 -10.88 3.83
C HIS A 37 7.62 -10.93 2.34
N PRO A 38 8.36 -9.94 1.78
CA PRO A 38 8.69 -9.94 0.35
C PRO A 38 9.36 -11.23 -0.12
N GLU A 39 10.16 -11.86 0.73
CA GLU A 39 10.79 -13.15 0.45
C GLU A 39 9.79 -14.32 0.45
N ASP A 40 8.74 -14.28 1.28
CA ASP A 40 7.70 -15.32 1.33
C ASP A 40 6.87 -15.39 0.04
N VAL A 41 6.83 -14.29 -0.71
CA VAL A 41 6.08 -14.17 -1.97
C VAL A 41 6.97 -14.16 -3.20
N ALA A 42 8.29 -14.14 -3.02
CA ALA A 42 9.24 -14.12 -4.13
C ALA A 42 9.15 -15.43 -4.93
N GLY A 43 9.00 -15.32 -6.25
CA GLY A 43 8.93 -16.47 -7.15
C GLY A 43 7.56 -17.18 -7.20
N LEU A 44 6.54 -16.70 -6.49
CA LEU A 44 5.17 -17.22 -6.64
C LEU A 44 4.57 -16.91 -8.02
N LEU A 45 4.98 -15.80 -8.61
CA LEU A 45 4.56 -15.37 -9.94
C LEU A 45 5.79 -15.30 -10.84
N SER A 46 5.65 -15.75 -12.08
CA SER A 46 6.58 -15.38 -13.14
C SER A 46 6.55 -13.87 -13.39
N GLU A 47 7.58 -13.33 -14.06
CA GLU A 47 7.61 -11.89 -14.40
C GLU A 47 6.36 -11.46 -15.18
N GLY A 48 5.93 -12.28 -16.15
CA GLY A 48 4.72 -12.00 -16.94
C GLY A 48 3.44 -12.01 -16.10
N GLU A 49 3.27 -12.99 -15.21
CA GLU A 49 2.10 -13.04 -14.30
C GLU A 49 2.12 -11.87 -13.30
N ALA A 50 3.30 -11.45 -12.85
CA ALA A 50 3.45 -10.31 -11.96
C ALA A 50 3.07 -9.00 -12.67
N ASP A 51 3.43 -8.85 -13.96
CA ASP A 51 3.06 -7.67 -14.74
C ASP A 51 1.56 -7.65 -15.07
N GLU A 52 0.96 -8.79 -15.42
CA GLU A 52 -0.49 -8.90 -15.59
C GLU A 52 -1.25 -8.53 -14.30
N ALA A 53 -0.78 -8.99 -13.15
CA ALA A 53 -1.36 -8.65 -11.86
C ALA A 53 -1.28 -7.14 -11.57
N LYS A 54 -0.17 -6.47 -11.94
CA LYS A 54 -0.05 -5.00 -11.80
C LYS A 54 -1.06 -4.28 -12.70
N GLU A 55 -1.15 -4.66 -13.97
CA GLU A 55 -2.11 -4.06 -14.91
C GLU A 55 -3.57 -4.26 -14.46
N ALA A 56 -3.90 -5.41 -13.87
CA ALA A 56 -5.22 -5.66 -13.30
C ALA A 56 -5.54 -4.71 -12.13
N VAL A 57 -4.57 -4.45 -11.24
CA VAL A 57 -4.73 -3.50 -10.14
C VAL A 57 -4.82 -2.06 -10.64
N GLU A 58 -4.05 -1.68 -11.65
CA GLU A 58 -4.12 -0.34 -12.24
C GLU A 58 -5.50 -0.07 -12.85
N ARG A 59 -6.03 -1.00 -13.64
CA ARG A 59 -7.40 -0.91 -14.19
C ARG A 59 -8.47 -0.80 -13.10
N LEU A 60 -8.31 -1.52 -11.98
CA LEU A 60 -9.22 -1.41 -10.85
C LEU A 60 -9.19 -0.01 -10.24
N ARG A 61 -8.00 0.55 -10.02
CA ARG A 61 -7.83 1.89 -9.43
C ARG A 61 -8.41 2.98 -10.31
N GLU A 62 -8.13 2.94 -11.62
CA GLU A 62 -8.71 3.90 -12.57
C GLU A 62 -10.24 3.89 -12.54
N ARG A 63 -10.84 2.71 -12.44
CA ARG A 63 -12.29 2.56 -12.32
C ARG A 63 -12.82 3.15 -11.01
N GLU A 64 -12.12 2.94 -9.89
CA GLU A 64 -12.50 3.53 -8.61
C GLU A 64 -12.38 5.06 -8.61
N GLU A 65 -11.32 5.60 -9.20
CA GLU A 65 -11.13 7.05 -9.34
C GLU A 65 -12.23 7.67 -10.20
N SER A 66 -12.57 7.05 -11.34
CA SER A 66 -13.70 7.48 -12.17
C SER A 66 -15.00 7.48 -11.38
N ARG A 67 -15.32 6.38 -10.68
CA ARG A 67 -16.54 6.27 -9.87
C ARG A 67 -16.59 7.33 -8.77
N PHE A 68 -15.46 7.60 -8.11
CA PHE A 68 -15.38 8.63 -7.08
C PHE A 68 -15.56 10.04 -7.67
N GLY A 69 -15.00 10.29 -8.87
CA GLY A 69 -15.21 11.52 -9.62
C GLY A 69 -16.66 11.75 -10.00
N ASP A 70 -17.36 10.72 -10.45
CA ASP A 70 -18.79 10.77 -10.78
C ASP A 70 -19.63 11.10 -9.53
N ALA A 71 -19.35 10.42 -8.42
CA ALA A 71 -20.05 10.65 -7.15
C ALA A 71 -19.82 12.08 -6.62
N ARG A 72 -18.60 12.60 -6.75
CA ARG A 72 -18.28 13.98 -6.37
C ARG A 72 -19.01 14.99 -7.24
N THR A 73 -19.03 14.77 -8.55
CA THR A 73 -19.72 15.66 -9.50
C THR A 73 -21.22 15.74 -9.20
N ALA A 74 -21.85 14.60 -8.89
CA ALA A 74 -23.26 14.55 -8.52
C ALA A 74 -23.55 15.40 -7.26
N PHE A 75 -22.71 15.28 -6.23
CA PHE A 75 -22.85 16.04 -4.98
C PHE A 75 -22.62 17.54 -5.17
N ASP A 76 -21.61 17.93 -5.96
CA ASP A 76 -21.29 19.34 -6.22
C ASP A 76 -22.30 20.01 -7.19
N SER A 77 -23.19 19.23 -7.80
CA SER A 77 -24.22 19.70 -8.73
C SER A 77 -25.62 19.90 -8.12
N GLU A 78 -25.80 19.61 -6.83
CA GLU A 78 -26.98 19.97 -6.01
C GLU A 78 -26.82 21.34 -5.32
#